data_AF-A0AAD5UQV0-F1
#
_entry.id   AF-A0AAD5UQV0-F1
#
_cell.length_a   1.000
_cell.length_b   1.000
_cell.length_c   1.000
_cell.angle_alpha   90.00
_cell.angle_beta   90.00
_cell.angle_gamma   90.00
#
_symmetry.space_group_name_H-M   'P 1'
#
loop_
_entity.id
_entity.type
_entity.pdbx_description
1 polymer ?
#
loop_
_entity_poly.entity_id
_entity_poly.type
_entity_poly.pdbx_seq_one_letter_code
_entity_poly.pdbx_strand_id
1 'polypeptide(L)'
;MSIGGGSPAAEHDDGDASSDEEGEGAADEALLRIWYVSTPFEVVCVLDGVEEETEDGAQPVERPRPLMAVDFGHAVWVEYVDGGQIGSDAEEEPSDAKRLRFVSFPPITMVHDEDRQDSIRKVKSRETEGVVRTLEIPDELELDSVETINIDQSQGAIIISVREGKIFILCYE
;
A
#
# COMPACT_ATOMS: atom_id res chain seq x y z
N MET A 1 -52.13 -58.46 27.21
CA MET A 1 -52.72 -57.12 27.01
C MET A 1 -51.72 -56.10 27.56
N SER A 2 -51.20 -55.25 26.68
CA SER A 2 -50.34 -54.11 27.04
C SER A 2 -51.16 -52.97 27.65
N ILE A 3 -50.56 -52.26 28.61
CA ILE A 3 -50.61 -50.81 28.91
C ILE A 3 -49.60 -50.62 30.07
N GLY A 4 -48.71 -49.63 30.16
CA GLY A 4 -48.53 -48.35 29.48
C GLY A 4 -48.34 -47.24 30.53
N GLY A 5 -47.21 -46.52 30.46
CA GLY A 5 -46.98 -45.20 31.09
C GLY A 5 -46.40 -45.23 32.52
N GLY A 6 -45.39 -44.47 32.90
CA GLY A 6 -44.80 -43.26 32.30
C GLY A 6 -44.71 -42.16 33.36
N SER A 7 -43.51 -41.90 33.86
CA SER A 7 -43.09 -40.71 34.64
C SER A 7 -41.55 -40.73 34.67
N PRO A 8 -40.83 -39.59 34.81
CA PRO A 8 -41.26 -38.41 35.57
C PRO A 8 -40.84 -37.03 34.98
N ALA A 9 -41.23 -36.00 35.75
CA ALA A 9 -40.56 -34.73 36.00
C ALA A 9 -40.39 -33.72 34.84
N ALA A 10 -41.15 -32.63 34.97
CA ALA A 10 -40.81 -31.33 34.42
C ALA A 10 -39.82 -30.64 35.37
N GLU A 11 -38.67 -30.22 34.85
CA GLU A 11 -37.86 -29.15 35.43
C GLU A 11 -37.57 -28.14 34.32
N HIS A 12 -37.90 -26.89 34.62
CA HIS A 12 -37.45 -25.71 33.91
C HIS A 12 -35.94 -25.55 34.12
N ASP A 13 -35.20 -25.24 33.06
CA ASP A 13 -33.89 -24.59 33.17
C ASP A 13 -33.80 -23.49 32.12
N ASP A 14 -33.53 -22.30 32.62
CA ASP A 14 -33.43 -21.03 31.93
C ASP A 14 -32.02 -20.84 31.36
N GLY A 15 -31.93 -20.35 30.13
CA GLY A 15 -30.81 -19.52 29.66
C GLY A 15 -29.46 -20.20 29.44
N ASP A 16 -29.01 -20.21 28.18
CA ASP A 16 -27.88 -19.33 27.84
C ASP A 16 -27.89 -19.06 26.33
N ALA A 17 -28.06 -17.79 25.99
CA ALA A 17 -27.76 -17.26 24.68
C ALA A 17 -26.39 -16.57 24.83
N SER A 18 -25.34 -17.24 24.38
CA SER A 18 -24.01 -16.65 24.19
C SER A 18 -23.50 -17.15 22.82
N SER A 19 -23.91 -16.51 21.73
CA SER A 19 -23.13 -15.48 21.02
C SER A 19 -21.70 -15.91 20.71
N ASP A 20 -21.57 -16.89 19.80
CA ASP A 20 -20.33 -17.22 19.07
C ASP A 20 -19.97 -16.12 18.04
N GLU A 21 -19.97 -14.84 18.46
CA GLU A 21 -19.66 -13.67 17.60
C GLU A 21 -18.34 -12.95 18.00
N GLU A 22 -17.47 -13.57 18.80
CA GLU A 22 -16.22 -12.91 19.26
C GLU A 22 -14.98 -13.24 18.41
N GLY A 23 -15.12 -14.00 17.32
CA GLY A 23 -14.00 -14.42 16.46
C GLY A 23 -13.72 -13.57 15.21
N GLU A 24 -14.68 -12.77 14.74
CA GLU A 24 -14.53 -12.03 13.46
C GLU A 24 -13.79 -10.68 13.63
N GLY A 25 -13.98 -9.98 14.76
CA GLY A 25 -13.44 -8.63 14.93
C GLY A 25 -11.91 -8.54 14.94
N ALA A 26 -11.21 -9.54 15.50
CA ALA A 26 -9.75 -9.53 15.58
C ALA A 26 -9.06 -9.85 14.25
N ALA A 27 -9.68 -10.70 13.41
CA ALA A 27 -9.18 -11.01 12.07
C ALA A 27 -9.39 -9.81 11.12
N ASP A 28 -10.53 -9.13 11.24
CA ASP A 28 -10.83 -7.92 10.46
C ASP A 28 -9.92 -6.74 10.83
N GLU A 29 -9.61 -6.54 12.12
CA GLU A 29 -8.65 -5.51 12.55
C GLU A 29 -7.22 -5.75 12.01
N ALA A 30 -6.83 -7.02 11.81
CA ALA A 30 -5.53 -7.36 11.23
C ALA A 30 -5.49 -7.06 9.71
N LEU A 31 -6.60 -7.26 8.99
CA LEU A 31 -6.71 -6.96 7.55
C LEU A 31 -6.70 -5.45 7.26
N LEU A 32 -7.11 -4.62 8.22
CA LEU A 32 -7.16 -3.16 8.10
C LEU A 32 -5.90 -2.43 8.59
N ARG A 33 -4.77 -3.14 8.76
CA ARG A 33 -3.51 -2.49 9.20
C ARG A 33 -3.00 -1.50 8.15
N ILE A 34 -2.91 -0.24 8.56
CA ILE A 34 -2.35 0.85 7.75
C ILE A 34 -0.83 0.83 7.89
N TRP A 35 -0.14 0.75 6.75
CA TRP A 35 1.29 1.00 6.64
C TRP A 35 1.52 2.45 6.24
N TYR A 36 2.55 3.09 6.81
CA TYR A 36 2.89 4.47 6.48
C TYR A 36 4.39 4.61 6.20
N VAL A 37 4.72 5.55 5.32
CA VAL A 37 6.08 6.06 5.13
C VAL A 37 6.17 7.34 5.94
N SER A 38 7.08 7.39 6.91
CA SER A 38 7.14 8.47 7.92
C SER A 38 7.72 9.79 7.41
N THR A 39 8.62 9.71 6.42
CA THR A 39 9.25 10.88 5.80
C THR A 39 8.35 11.38 4.68
N PRO A 40 7.87 12.65 4.72
CA PRO A 40 7.10 13.23 3.62
C PRO A 40 7.91 13.29 2.32
N PHE A 41 7.22 13.19 1.18
CA PHE A 41 7.80 13.27 -0.16
C PHE A 41 6.76 13.76 -1.17
N GLU A 42 7.23 14.23 -2.33
CA GLU A 42 6.37 14.67 -3.44
C GLU A 42 6.46 13.70 -4.62
N VAL A 43 5.34 13.09 -4.98
CA VAL A 43 5.25 12.12 -6.09
C VAL A 43 5.14 12.85 -7.42
N VAL A 44 5.89 12.38 -8.41
CA VAL A 44 5.80 12.89 -9.79
C VAL A 44 4.45 12.52 -10.39
N CYS A 45 3.75 13.49 -10.96
CA CYS A 45 2.48 13.27 -11.67
C CYS A 45 2.66 13.43 -13.18
N VAL A 46 2.01 12.55 -13.93
CA VAL A 46 1.82 12.68 -15.39
C VAL A 46 0.40 13.14 -15.67
N LEU A 47 0.22 13.98 -16.69
CA LEU A 47 -1.11 14.48 -17.06
C LEU A 47 -1.76 13.47 -18.00
N ASP A 48 -2.82 12.80 -17.53
CA ASP A 48 -3.66 12.00 -18.39
C ASP A 48 -4.63 12.95 -19.11
N GLY A 49 -4.40 13.16 -20.41
CA GLY A 49 -5.38 13.80 -21.28
C GLY A 49 -6.52 12.83 -21.53
N VAL A 50 -7.57 12.88 -20.71
CA VAL A 50 -8.81 12.15 -21.01
C VAL A 50 -9.60 13.05 -21.94
N GLU A 51 -9.71 12.68 -23.21
CA GLU A 51 -10.68 13.26 -24.13
C GLU A 51 -12.08 12.87 -23.64
N GLU A 52 -12.60 13.58 -22.63
CA GLU A 52 -14.02 13.52 -22.31
C GLU A 52 -14.75 14.17 -23.49
N GLU A 53 -15.25 13.34 -24.41
CA GLU A 53 -16.22 13.73 -25.45
C GLU A 53 -17.49 14.26 -24.77
N THR A 54 -17.45 15.51 -24.31
CA THR A 54 -18.64 16.26 -23.95
C THR A 54 -19.09 17.04 -25.18
N GLU A 55 -20.39 16.97 -25.49
CA GLU A 55 -21.03 17.53 -26.68
C GLU A 55 -20.87 19.07 -26.84
N ASP A 56 -20.11 19.75 -25.97
CA ASP A 56 -20.14 21.22 -25.82
C ASP A 56 -18.74 21.90 -25.81
N GLY A 57 -17.76 21.33 -26.53
CA GLY A 57 -16.48 22.03 -26.82
C GLY A 57 -15.62 22.40 -25.61
N ALA A 58 -15.78 21.69 -24.49
CA ALA A 58 -14.98 21.89 -23.29
C ALA A 58 -13.55 21.35 -23.50
N GLN A 59 -12.55 22.10 -23.03
CA GLN A 59 -11.15 21.73 -23.13
C GLN A 59 -10.86 20.38 -22.43
N PRO A 60 -9.90 19.59 -22.92
CA PRO A 60 -9.50 18.36 -22.26
C PRO A 60 -9.14 18.64 -20.80
N VAL A 61 -9.79 17.93 -19.88
CA VAL A 61 -9.50 18.05 -18.44
C VAL A 61 -8.28 17.18 -18.17
N GLU A 62 -7.10 17.80 -18.11
CA GLU A 62 -5.87 17.14 -17.72
C GLU A 62 -5.95 16.76 -16.24
N ARG A 63 -6.08 15.46 -15.95
CA ARG A 63 -6.06 14.96 -14.57
C ARG A 63 -4.64 14.48 -14.24
N PRO A 64 -3.99 15.01 -13.18
CA PRO A 64 -2.68 14.54 -12.77
C PRO A 64 -2.80 13.12 -12.18
N ARG A 65 -2.09 12.17 -12.77
CA ARG A 65 -1.94 10.80 -12.30
C ARG A 65 -0.56 10.62 -11.67
N PRO A 66 -0.47 10.20 -10.40
CA PRO A 66 0.82 9.94 -9.77
C PRO A 66 1.53 8.75 -10.43
N LEU A 67 2.84 8.85 -10.61
CA LEU A 67 3.72 7.76 -11.05
C LEU A 67 4.01 6.85 -9.86
N MET A 68 3.05 5.98 -9.58
CA MET A 68 3.11 5.00 -8.48
C MET A 68 2.44 3.69 -8.91
N ALA A 69 2.95 2.57 -8.40
CA ALA A 69 2.30 1.28 -8.43
C ALA A 69 2.34 0.64 -7.04
N VAL A 70 1.26 -0.07 -6.70
CA VAL A 70 1.10 -0.78 -5.42
C VAL A 70 0.61 -2.18 -5.71
N ASP A 71 1.22 -3.17 -5.07
CA ASP A 71 0.83 -4.58 -5.11
C ASP A 71 0.88 -5.15 -3.67
N PHE A 72 0.42 -6.38 -3.45
CA PHE A 72 0.34 -7.00 -2.13
C PHE A 72 1.71 -7.00 -1.42
N GLY A 73 1.88 -6.03 -0.52
CA GLY A 73 3.10 -5.85 0.26
C GLY A 73 4.21 -5.07 -0.45
N HIS A 74 3.96 -4.43 -1.59
CA HIS A 74 4.97 -3.63 -2.29
C HIS A 74 4.41 -2.31 -2.79
N ALA A 75 5.22 -1.26 -2.74
CA ALA A 75 4.91 -0.02 -3.44
C ALA A 75 6.17 0.54 -4.11
N VAL A 76 6.00 1.11 -5.29
CA VAL A 76 7.04 1.78 -6.07
C VAL A 76 6.49 3.11 -6.56
N TRP A 77 7.30 4.17 -6.49
CA TRP A 77 6.92 5.49 -6.98
C TRP A 77 8.14 6.28 -7.46
N VAL A 78 7.90 7.29 -8.30
CA VAL A 78 8.90 8.32 -8.59
C VAL A 78 8.60 9.54 -7.73
N GLU A 79 9.61 10.04 -7.02
CA GLU A 79 9.50 11.29 -6.26
C GLU A 79 10.54 12.31 -6.71
N TYR A 80 10.22 13.58 -6.47
CA TYR A 80 11.19 14.67 -6.57
C TYR A 80 12.18 14.56 -5.40
N VAL A 81 13.45 14.78 -5.70
CA VAL A 81 14.49 14.97 -4.70
C VAL A 81 14.44 16.43 -4.30
N ASP A 82 14.17 16.71 -3.03
CA ASP A 82 14.35 18.05 -2.48
C ASP A 82 15.81 18.46 -2.72
N GLY A 83 16.02 19.34 -3.70
CA GLY A 83 17.27 20.04 -3.92
C GLY A 83 17.55 20.85 -2.67
N GLY A 84 18.37 20.30 -1.77
CA GLY A 84 18.54 20.79 -0.42
C GLY A 84 18.77 22.30 -0.39
N GLN A 85 17.88 23.03 0.28
CA GLN A 85 18.10 24.44 0.53
C GLN A 85 19.25 24.61 1.55
N ILE A 86 20.12 25.58 1.25
CA ILE A 86 21.02 26.33 2.15
C ILE A 86 22.46 25.79 2.22
N GLY A 87 23.36 26.38 1.40
CA GLY A 87 24.79 26.19 1.61
C GLY A 87 25.82 26.86 0.69
N SER A 88 25.47 27.48 -0.45
CA SER A 88 26.45 28.27 -1.21
C SER A 88 25.78 29.18 -2.23
N ASP A 89 26.25 30.43 -2.29
CA ASP A 89 25.86 31.46 -3.25
C ASP A 89 26.08 31.03 -4.71
N ALA A 90 25.15 30.26 -5.26
CA ALA A 90 25.02 30.02 -6.69
C ALA A 90 23.54 29.92 -7.04
N GLU A 91 23.14 30.60 -8.11
CA GLU A 91 21.82 30.49 -8.73
C GLU A 91 21.62 29.08 -9.28
N GLU A 92 21.44 28.10 -8.41
CA GLU A 92 21.10 26.73 -8.79
C GLU A 92 19.58 26.67 -8.99
N GLU A 93 19.18 26.57 -10.25
CA GLU A 93 17.85 26.13 -10.66
C GLU A 93 17.39 24.98 -9.73
N PRO A 94 16.12 24.97 -9.27
CA PRO A 94 15.61 23.85 -8.49
C PRO A 94 15.89 22.58 -9.29
N SER A 95 16.76 21.71 -8.78
CA SER A 95 17.03 20.48 -9.52
C SER A 95 15.74 19.67 -9.49
N ASP A 96 15.07 19.52 -10.63
CA ASP A 96 13.98 18.56 -10.85
C ASP A 96 14.52 17.11 -10.81
N ALA A 97 15.57 16.87 -10.01
CA ALA A 97 16.17 15.58 -9.83
C ALA A 97 15.10 14.62 -9.27
N LYS A 98 14.93 13.50 -9.96
CA LYS A 98 13.95 12.47 -9.60
C LYS A 98 14.67 11.24 -9.11
N ARG A 99 14.00 10.47 -8.27
CA ARG A 99 14.47 9.13 -7.87
C ARG A 99 13.33 8.13 -7.81
N LEU A 100 13.66 6.87 -8.10
CA LEU A 100 12.73 5.75 -7.98
C LEU A 100 12.85 5.15 -6.58
N ARG A 101 11.70 5.05 -5.91
CA ARG A 101 11.58 4.55 -4.55
C ARG A 101 10.81 3.25 -4.55
N PHE A 102 11.20 2.36 -3.65
CA PHE A 102 10.59 1.07 -3.47
C PHE A 102 10.47 0.74 -1.99
N VAL A 103 9.38 0.10 -1.60
CA VAL A 103 9.17 -0.40 -0.25
C VAL A 103 8.55 -1.79 -0.31
N SER A 104 9.05 -2.68 0.54
CA SER A 104 8.41 -3.95 0.86
C SER A 104 7.82 -3.86 2.27
N PHE A 105 6.54 -4.15 2.38
CA PHE A 105 5.83 -4.29 3.64
C PHE A 105 5.87 -5.75 4.08
N PRO A 106 6.19 -6.02 5.36
CA PRO A 106 6.10 -7.36 5.92
C PRO A 106 4.70 -7.97 5.70
N PRO A 107 4.61 -9.29 5.43
CA PRO A 107 3.33 -9.97 5.36
C PRO A 107 2.62 -9.85 6.72
N ILE A 108 1.30 -9.66 6.68
CA ILE A 108 0.47 -9.62 7.89
C ILE A 108 0.38 -11.05 8.42
N THR A 109 1.29 -11.43 9.31
CA THR A 109 1.10 -12.66 10.09
C THR A 109 -0.07 -12.43 11.02
N MET A 110 -1.15 -13.22 10.88
CA MET A 110 -2.20 -13.31 11.88
C MET A 110 -1.60 -13.89 13.16
N VAL A 111 -0.97 -13.03 13.96
CA VAL A 111 -0.62 -13.38 15.34
C VAL A 111 -1.94 -13.58 16.06
N HIS A 112 -2.31 -14.84 16.28
CA HIS A 112 -3.24 -15.18 17.35
C HIS A 112 -2.60 -14.66 18.64
N ASP A 113 -3.15 -13.56 19.15
CA ASP A 113 -2.80 -12.96 20.43
C ASP A 113 -3.26 -13.91 21.56
N GLU A 114 -2.55 -15.02 21.80
CA GLU A 114 -2.76 -15.82 23.00
C GLU A 114 -1.80 -15.48 24.15
N ASP A 115 -0.75 -14.68 23.93
CA ASP A 115 0.20 -14.35 25.00
C ASP A 115 0.78 -12.93 24.86
N ARG A 116 0.19 -11.91 25.54
CA ARG A 116 0.88 -10.79 26.25
C ARG A 116 0.00 -9.56 26.51
N GLN A 117 -0.89 -9.64 27.49
CA GLN A 117 -1.32 -8.45 28.23
C GLN A 117 -0.14 -7.93 29.07
N ASP A 118 0.61 -6.93 28.56
CA ASP A 118 1.02 -5.71 29.32
C ASP A 118 2.11 -4.85 28.63
N SER A 119 2.70 -5.28 27.51
CA SER A 119 3.77 -4.52 26.81
C SER A 119 3.35 -3.89 25.46
N ILE A 120 2.09 -4.06 25.04
CA ILE A 120 1.60 -3.84 23.66
C ILE A 120 1.58 -2.36 23.22
N ARG A 121 1.46 -1.39 24.12
CA ARG A 121 1.24 0.01 23.72
C ARG A 121 2.47 0.72 23.13
N LYS A 122 3.68 0.20 23.32
CA LYS A 122 4.92 0.89 22.89
C LYS A 122 5.68 0.19 21.75
N VAL A 123 5.31 -1.05 21.42
CA VAL A 123 5.94 -1.84 20.34
C VAL A 123 5.17 -1.71 19.01
N LYS A 124 3.85 -1.51 19.07
CA LYS A 124 2.96 -1.44 17.89
C LYS A 124 3.29 -0.33 16.88
N SER A 125 3.95 0.77 17.26
CA SER A 125 4.14 1.91 16.33
C SER A 125 5.38 1.81 15.44
N ARG A 126 6.34 0.94 15.77
CA ARG A 126 7.60 0.79 15.03
C ARG A 126 7.63 -0.39 14.07
N GLU A 127 6.77 -1.39 14.28
CA GLU A 127 6.73 -2.59 13.43
C GLU A 127 5.93 -2.38 12.13
N THR A 128 5.16 -1.29 12.02
CA THR A 128 4.34 -0.96 10.84
C THR A 128 4.99 0.04 9.87
N GLU A 129 6.31 0.27 9.99
CA GLU A 129 7.06 1.12 9.07
C GLU A 129 7.75 0.26 8.01
N GLY A 130 7.39 0.44 6.75
CA GLY A 130 8.07 -0.19 5.63
C GLY A 130 9.43 0.48 5.37
N VAL A 131 10.49 -0.31 5.17
CA VAL A 131 11.83 0.25 4.87
C VAL A 131 11.86 0.69 3.42
N VAL A 132 11.84 2.01 3.20
CA VAL A 132 11.93 2.59 1.86
C VAL A 132 13.38 2.56 1.36
N ARG A 133 13.56 2.04 0.16
CA ARG A 133 14.84 1.97 -0.57
C ARG A 133 14.80 2.88 -1.80
N THR A 134 15.96 3.41 -2.18
CA THR A 134 16.14 4.04 -3.50
C THR A 134 16.69 2.98 -4.44
N LEU A 135 16.06 2.82 -5.60
CA LEU A 135 16.57 1.91 -6.62
C LEU A 135 17.59 2.61 -7.52
N GLU A 136 18.60 1.86 -7.94
CA GLU A 136 19.56 2.35 -8.93
C GLU A 136 18.87 2.44 -10.29
N ILE A 137 19.05 3.59 -10.95
CA ILE A 137 18.47 3.88 -12.25
C ILE A 137 19.57 3.70 -13.31
N PRO A 138 19.36 2.87 -14.34
CA PRO A 138 20.28 2.79 -15.47
C PRO A 138 20.42 4.15 -16.15
N ASP A 139 21.63 4.50 -16.61
CA ASP A 139 21.90 5.78 -17.30
C ASP A 139 21.00 6.02 -18.53
N GLU A 140 20.47 4.94 -19.13
CA GLU A 140 19.58 4.98 -20.28
C GLU A 140 18.12 5.31 -19.91
N LEU A 141 17.75 5.21 -18.62
CA LEU A 141 16.39 5.45 -18.14
C LEU A 141 16.23 6.88 -17.64
N GLU A 142 15.54 7.69 -18.43
CA GLU A 142 15.18 9.07 -18.07
C GLU A 142 13.84 9.12 -17.32
N LEU A 143 13.88 9.44 -16.02
CA LEU A 143 12.69 9.49 -15.17
C LEU A 143 11.67 10.57 -15.59
N ASP A 144 12.09 11.58 -16.35
CA ASP A 144 11.21 12.61 -16.92
C ASP A 144 10.27 12.09 -18.00
N SER A 145 10.66 11.00 -18.65
CA SER A 145 9.94 10.41 -19.78
C SER A 145 9.01 9.26 -19.36
N VAL A 146 9.00 8.89 -18.08
CA VAL A 146 8.20 7.77 -17.55
C VAL A 146 6.72 8.08 -17.63
N GLU A 147 5.95 7.12 -18.15
CA GLU A 147 4.49 7.24 -18.28
C GLU A 147 3.75 6.26 -17.35
N THR A 148 4.30 5.05 -17.18
CA THR A 148 3.69 4.00 -16.37
C THR A 148 4.73 3.22 -15.58
N ILE A 149 4.32 2.74 -14.41
CA ILE A 149 5.07 1.83 -13.55
C ILE A 149 4.16 0.66 -13.23
N ASN A 150 4.70 -0.55 -13.27
CA ASN A 150 4.02 -1.77 -12.83
C ASN A 150 4.97 -2.60 -11.97
N ILE A 151 4.40 -3.44 -11.11
CA ILE A 151 5.13 -4.42 -10.30
C ILE A 151 4.78 -5.81 -10.83
N ASP A 152 5.81 -6.62 -11.08
CA ASP A 152 5.68 -8.06 -11.27
C ASP A 152 6.35 -8.76 -10.09
N GLN A 153 5.54 -9.13 -9.09
CA GLN A 153 6.02 -9.84 -7.92
C GLN A 153 6.51 -11.25 -8.26
N SER A 154 5.92 -11.90 -9.26
CA SER A 154 6.28 -13.28 -9.61
C SER A 154 7.72 -13.38 -10.13
N GLN A 155 8.22 -12.29 -10.71
CA GLN A 155 9.57 -12.16 -11.25
C GLN A 155 10.47 -11.25 -10.41
N GLY A 156 9.98 -10.70 -9.29
CA GLY A 156 10.75 -9.75 -8.48
C GLY A 156 11.17 -8.50 -9.25
N ALA A 157 10.31 -8.01 -10.15
CA ALA A 157 10.66 -6.98 -11.13
C ALA A 157 9.71 -5.78 -11.12
N ILE A 158 10.26 -4.60 -11.39
CA ILE A 158 9.51 -3.37 -11.69
C ILE A 158 9.61 -3.11 -13.18
N ILE A 159 8.46 -2.88 -13.81
CA ILE A 159 8.35 -2.62 -15.24
C ILE A 159 8.03 -1.14 -15.42
N ILE A 160 8.91 -0.42 -16.12
CA ILE A 160 8.79 1.01 -16.38
C ILE A 160 8.65 1.22 -17.88
N SER A 161 7.61 1.93 -18.30
CA SER A 161 7.43 2.34 -19.69
C SER A 161 7.63 3.84 -19.82
N VAL A 162 8.39 4.25 -20.82
CA VAL A 162 8.64 5.65 -21.16
C VAL A 162 7.93 6.05 -22.45
N ARG A 163 7.73 7.36 -22.65
CA ARG A 163 7.03 7.95 -23.81
C ARG A 163 7.59 7.52 -25.16
N GLU A 164 8.87 7.16 -25.22
CA GLU A 164 9.51 6.65 -26.44
C GLU A 164 9.06 5.21 -26.82
N GLY A 165 8.19 4.59 -26.02
CA GLY A 165 7.75 3.20 -26.20
C GLY A 165 8.79 2.17 -25.77
N LYS A 166 9.86 2.60 -25.07
CA LYS A 166 10.83 1.69 -24.46
C LYS A 166 10.30 1.17 -23.12
N ILE A 167 10.67 -0.06 -22.81
CA ILE A 167 10.33 -0.72 -21.55
C ILE A 167 11.63 -1.09 -20.84
N PHE A 168 11.73 -0.73 -19.56
CA PHE A 168 12.82 -1.09 -18.68
C PHE A 168 12.29 -2.05 -17.61
N ILE A 169 13.05 -3.12 -17.35
CA ILE A 169 12.73 -4.12 -16.33
C ILE A 169 13.84 -4.06 -15.28
N LEU A 170 13.49 -3.65 -14.06
CA LEU A 170 14.41 -3.50 -12.94
C LEU A 170 14.12 -4.60 -11.91
N CYS A 171 15.09 -5.48 -11.66
CA CYS A 171 14.97 -6.47 -10.59
C CYS A 171 15.17 -5.80 -9.22
N TYR A 172 14.34 -6.13 -8.23
CA TYR A 172 14.43 -5.61 -6.87
C TYR A 172 14.69 -6.68 -5.80
N GLU A 173 14.78 -7.97 -6.19
CA GLU A 173 15.24 -9.06 -5.34
C GLU A 173 16.75 -9.01 -5.06
#